data_AF-A0A815VQD1-F1
#
_entry.id   AF-A0A815VQD1-F1
#
_cell.length_a   1.000
_cell.length_b   1.000
_cell.length_c   1.000
_cell.angle_alpha   90.00
_cell.angle_beta   90.00
_cell.angle_gamma   90.00
#
_symmetry.space_group_name_H-M   'P 1'
#
loop_
_entity.id
_entity.type
_entity.pdbx_description
1 polymer ?
#
loop_
_entity_poly.entity_id
_entity_poly.type
_entity_poly.pdbx_seq_one_letter_code
_entity_poly.pdbx_strand_id
1 'polypeptide(L)' 'SCQHCVLQWKYHAGNTWGKDQKGRKCLGCADQQEEFYNCADIAIVERSGNELSTPVNKDNSTIASDRFILEYLIKTQHCK' A
#
# COMPACT_ATOMS: atom_id res chain seq x y z
N SER A 1 9.46 -8.82 -10.94
CA SER A 1 8.08 -8.71 -11.46
C SER A 1 7.24 -9.90 -11.01
N CYS A 2 5.91 -9.82 -11.09
CA CYS A 2 4.97 -10.88 -10.77
C CYS A 2 3.67 -10.69 -11.57
N GLN A 3 3.09 -11.74 -12.14
CA GLN A 3 1.82 -11.64 -12.89
C GLN A 3 0.58 -11.91 -12.01
N HIS A 4 0.73 -12.77 -11.00
CA HIS A 4 -0.35 -13.15 -10.08
C HIS A 4 0.23 -13.27 -8.67
N CYS A 5 0.20 -12.18 -7.92
CA CYS A 5 0.66 -12.12 -6.54
C CYS A 5 -0.44 -11.59 -5.63
N VAL A 6 -0.30 -11.85 -4.34
CA VAL A 6 -1.19 -11.29 -3.32
C VAL A 6 -0.46 -10.22 -2.54
N LEU A 7 -1.03 -9.02 -2.47
CA LEU A 7 -0.66 -8.00 -1.51
C LEU A 7 -1.51 -8.17 -0.26
N GLN A 8 -0.87 -8.47 0.87
CA GLN A 8 -1.54 -8.47 2.17
C GLN A 8 -1.27 -7.15 2.88
N TRP A 9 -2.32 -6.48 3.33
CA TRP A 9 -2.19 -5.41 4.32
C TRP A 9 -2.56 -5.92 5.71
N LYS A 10 -1.91 -5.34 6.71
CA LYS A 10 -2.22 -5.52 8.12
C LYS A 10 -2.41 -4.14 8.75
N TYR A 11 -3.50 -3.96 9.48
CA TYR A 11 -3.76 -2.79 10.31
C TYR A 11 -3.91 -3.21 11.77
N HIS A 12 -2.92 -2.81 12.58
CA HIS A 12 -2.96 -2.93 14.03
C HIS A 12 -3.68 -1.71 14.59
N ALA A 13 -4.87 -1.91 15.15
CA ALA A 13 -5.67 -0.83 15.71
C ALA A 13 -5.03 -0.26 16.99
N GLY A 14 -5.52 0.90 17.42
CA GLY A 14 -5.02 1.60 18.61
C GLY A 14 -6.11 2.14 19.51
N ASN A 15 -7.32 1.55 19.45
CA ASN A 15 -8.51 2.02 20.17
C ASN A 15 -8.84 1.18 21.41
N THR A 16 -8.05 0.15 21.75
CA THR A 16 -8.26 -0.64 22.97
C THR A 16 -7.47 -0.04 24.14
N TRP A 17 -8.14 0.20 25.26
CA TRP A 17 -7.51 0.65 26.50
C TRP A 17 -6.71 -0.48 27.17
N GLY A 18 -5.49 -0.17 27.61
CA GLY A 18 -4.67 -1.09 28.36
C GLY A 18 -3.64 -0.40 29.23
N LYS A 19 -2.55 -1.10 29.55
CA LYS A 19 -1.47 -0.60 30.40
C LYS A 19 -0.15 -0.65 29.65
N ASP A 20 0.59 0.45 29.68
CA ASP A 20 1.95 0.43 29.18
C ASP A 20 2.89 -0.39 30.08
N GLN A 21 4.16 -0.51 29.68
CA GLN A 21 5.21 -1.23 30.43
C GLN A 21 5.43 -0.70 31.86
N LYS A 22 4.99 0.53 32.16
CA LYS A 22 5.09 1.16 33.49
C LYS A 22 3.77 1.05 34.27
N GLY A 23 2.79 0.32 33.76
CA GLY A 23 1.47 0.11 34.37
C GLY A 23 0.50 1.29 34.20
N ARG A 24 0.85 2.33 33.43
CA ARG A 24 -0.02 3.50 33.21
C ARG A 24 -1.13 3.13 32.23
N LYS A 25 -2.37 3.51 32.54
CA LYS A 25 -3.50 3.27 31.64
C LYS A 25 -3.45 4.24 30.45
N CYS A 26 -3.51 3.71 29.23
CA CYS A 26 -3.59 4.51 28.01
C CYS A 26 -4.35 3.79 26.89
N LEU A 27 -4.90 4.58 25.96
CA LEU A 27 -5.52 4.10 24.73
C LEU A 27 -4.41 3.55 23.80
N GLY A 28 -4.63 2.39 23.19
CA GLY A 28 -3.64 1.73 22.32
C GLY A 28 -2.55 0.98 23.07
N CYS A 29 -2.59 0.97 24.41
CA CYS A 29 -1.58 0.32 25.25
C CYS A 29 -1.99 -1.08 25.74
N ALA A 30 -3.09 -1.65 25.26
CA ALA A 30 -3.41 -3.03 25.58
C ALA A 30 -2.43 -3.99 24.93
N ASP A 31 -2.11 -5.07 25.66
CA ASP A 31 -1.24 -6.16 25.19
C ASP A 31 -1.77 -6.78 23.87
N GLN A 32 -3.07 -6.70 23.66
CA GLN A 32 -3.76 -7.14 22.45
C GLN A 32 -4.59 -5.98 21.90
N GLN A 33 -4.32 -5.60 20.66
CA GLN A 33 -5.18 -4.72 19.87
C GLN A 33 -5.93 -5.54 18.83
N GLU A 34 -7.05 -5.00 18.35
CA GLU A 34 -7.73 -5.55 17.19
C GLU A 34 -6.81 -5.46 15.95
N GLU A 35 -6.82 -6.50 15.14
CA GLU A 35 -5.96 -6.64 13.97
C GLU A 35 -6.84 -6.89 12.75
N PHE A 36 -6.69 -6.04 11.74
CA PHE A 36 -7.40 -6.16 10.48
C PHE A 36 -6.44 -6.59 9.39
N TYR A 37 -6.81 -7.62 8.64
CA TYR A 37 -6.03 -8.11 7.52
C TYR A 37 -6.91 -8.11 6.27
N ASN A 38 -6.34 -7.69 5.14
CA ASN A 38 -6.96 -7.95 3.84
C ASN A 38 -5.90 -8.29 2.82
N CYS A 39 -6.36 -8.93 1.75
CA CYS A 39 -5.56 -9.30 0.61
C CYS A 39 -6.12 -8.68 -0.66
N ALA A 40 -5.24 -8.37 -1.60
CA ALA A 40 -5.58 -7.96 -2.96
C ALA A 40 -4.73 -8.74 -3.96
N ASP A 41 -5.36 -9.23 -5.04
CA ASP A 41 -4.62 -9.79 -6.16
C ASP A 41 -3.98 -8.66 -6.98
N ILE A 42 -2.68 -8.76 -7.24
CA ILE A 42 -1.88 -7.74 -7.93
C ILE A 42 -0.95 -8.37 -8.97
N ALA A 43 -0.56 -7.53 -9.94
CA ALA A 43 0.56 -7.78 -10.84
C ALA A 43 1.62 -6.69 -10.63
N ILE A 44 2.89 -7.09 -10.61
CA ILE A 44 4.08 -6.22 -10.58
C ILE A 44 4.76 -6.36 -11.94
N VAL A 45 4.55 -5.41 -12.84
CA VAL A 45 5.19 -5.39 -14.16
C VAL A 45 6.46 -4.55 -14.13
N GLU A 46 7.47 -4.94 -14.93
CA GLU A 46 8.62 -4.05 -15.17
C GLU A 46 8.15 -2.89 -16.05
N ARG A 47 8.57 -1.67 -15.72
CA ARG A 47 8.39 -0.55 -16.63
C ARG A 47 9.32 -0.78 -17.80
N SER A 48 8.76 -1.18 -18.95
CA SER A 48 9.51 -1.27 -20.20
C SER A 48 10.12 0.10 -20.49
N GLY A 49 11.44 0.20 -20.33
CA GLY A 49 12.23 1.42 -20.51
C GLY A 49 12.36 1.91 -21.95
N ASN A 50 11.39 1.63 -22.81
CA ASN A 50 11.42 1.96 -24.24
C ASN A 50 10.16 2.70 -24.76
N GLU A 51 9.36 3.29 -23.88
CA GLU A 51 8.43 4.38 -24.27
C GLU A 51 9.08 5.75 -24.00
N LEU A 52 10.35 5.88 -24.38
CA LEU A 52 10.99 7.17 -24.67
C LEU A 52 11.90 7.02 -25.89
N SER A 53 11.32 6.62 -27.02
CA SER A 53 11.66 7.28 -28.27
C SER A 53 10.59 8.31 -28.58
N THR A 54 10.44 9.31 -27.69
CA THR A 54 10.00 10.60 -28.22
C THR A 54 11.12 11.05 -29.15
N PRO A 55 10.84 11.46 -30.40
CA PRO A 55 11.79 12.34 -31.06
C PRO A 55 11.92 13.53 -30.10
N VAL A 56 13.12 13.74 -29.55
CA VAL A 56 13.44 14.90 -28.72
C VAL A 56 13.20 16.12 -29.60
N ASN A 57 11.97 16.65 -29.58
CA ASN A 57 11.74 18.01 -29.99
C ASN A 57 12.02 18.85 -28.75
N LYS A 58 13.15 19.56 -28.81
CA LYS A 58 13.59 20.47 -27.77
C LYS A 58 12.66 21.68 -27.76
N ASP A 59 11.49 21.55 -27.16
CA ASP A 59 10.71 22.71 -26.77
C ASP A 59 10.11 22.49 -25.38
N ASN A 60 10.51 23.39 -24.48
CA ASN A 60 10.14 23.45 -23.08
C ASN A 60 8.63 23.38 -22.89
N SER A 61 8.12 22.46 -22.06
CA SER A 61 7.22 22.79 -20.94
C SER A 61 6.62 21.55 -20.26
N THR A 62 6.37 21.71 -18.97
CA THR A 62 5.61 20.84 -18.05
C THR A 62 6.27 19.52 -17.64
N ILE A 63 6.96 19.58 -16.50
CA ILE A 63 7.06 18.47 -15.55
C ILE A 63 5.61 18.11 -15.17
N ALA A 64 4.97 17.23 -15.95
CA ALA A 64 3.72 16.62 -15.55
C ALA A 64 4.07 15.61 -14.47
N SER A 65 3.76 15.96 -13.23
CA SER A 65 3.91 15.12 -12.05
C SER A 65 3.41 13.71 -12.33
N ASP A 66 4.33 12.74 -12.44
CA ASP A 66 4.07 11.32 -12.62
C ASP A 66 3.17 10.82 -11.48
N ARG A 67 1.87 10.74 -11.74
CA ARG A 67 0.94 10.04 -10.85
C ARG A 67 0.92 8.57 -11.27
N PHE A 68 1.45 7.72 -10.40
CA PHE A 68 1.20 6.29 -10.42
C PHE A 68 -0.31 6.05 -10.40
N ILE A 69 -0.91 5.73 -11.55
CA ILE A 69 -2.28 5.23 -11.58
C ILE A 69 -2.22 3.78 -11.14
N LEU A 70 -2.32 3.59 -9.84
CA LEU A 70 -2.66 2.33 -9.22
C LEU A 70 -4.17 2.17 -9.34
N GLU A 71 -4.67 1.59 -10.44
CA GLU A 71 -6.04 1.09 -10.49
C GLU A 71 -6.14 -0.17 -9.61
N TYR A 72 -6.19 0.03 -8.29
CA TYR A 72 -6.53 -1.03 -7.35
C TYR A 72 -8.06 -1.06 -7.19
N LEU A 73 -8.71 -2.02 -7.85
CA LEU A 73 -10.00 -2.51 -7.38
C LEU A 73 -9.72 -3.34 -6.12
N ILE A 74 -9.83 -2.71 -4.94
CA ILE A 74 -9.82 -3.41 -3.66
C ILE A 74 -11.06 -4.30 -3.63
N LYS A 75 -10.96 -5.53 -4.15
CA LYS A 75 -11.87 -6.60 -3.80
C LYS A 75 -11.34 -7.15 -2.48
N THR A 76 -12.05 -6.88 -1.39
CA THR A 76 -11.81 -7.48 -0.09
C THR A 76 -12.06 -8.99 -0.19
N GLN A 77 -11.05 -9.74 -0.62
CA GLN A 77 -11.06 -11.20 -0.52
C GLN A 77 -10.46 -11.59 0.82
N HIS A 78 -11.11 -12.54 1.52
CA HIS A 78 -10.50 -13.20 2.66
C HIS A 78 -9.17 -13.78 2.20
N CYS A 79 -8.07 -13.36 2.83
CA CYS A 79 -6.80 -14.07 2.71
C CYS A 79 -7.07 -15.52 3.14
N LYS A 80 -6.97 -16.48 2.21
CA LYS A 80 -6.97 -17.90 2.55
C LYS A 80 -5.68 -18.28 3.25
#